data_AF-A0A318QZY0-F1
#
_entry.id   AF-A0A318QZY0-F1
#
_cell.length_a   1.000
_cell.length_b   1.000
_cell.length_c   1.000
_cell.angle_alpha   90.00
_cell.angle_beta   90.00
_cell.angle_gamma   90.00
#
_symmetry.space_group_name_H-M   'P 1'
#
loop_
_entity.id
_entity.type
_entity.pdbx_description
1 polymer ?
#
loop_
_entity_poly.entity_id
_entity_poly.type
_entity_poly.pdbx_seq_one_letter_code
_entity_poly.pdbx_strand_id
1 'polypeptide(L)' 'MTSKRCCRSCNQCDSTHFDKFSWCKLRKIKIHSEISSLVSCYHWIKKEPILPKISEKFVHQQLDFRKVLVSKENVN' A
#
# COMPACT_ATOMS: atom_id res chain seq x y z
N MET A 1 1.42 12.33 -3.95
CA MET A 1 1.53 11.58 -5.22
C MET A 1 0.26 10.78 -5.43
N THR A 2 -0.73 11.30 -6.17
CA THR A 2 -1.98 10.58 -6.46
C THR A 2 -1.72 9.55 -7.57
N SER A 3 -1.70 8.25 -7.25
CA SER A 3 -1.54 7.20 -8.25
C SER A 3 -2.67 7.29 -9.30
N LYS A 4 -2.32 7.44 -10.58
CA LYS A 4 -3.29 7.45 -11.69
C LYS A 4 -4.08 6.14 -11.71
N ARG A 5 -5.41 6.22 -11.83
CA ARG A 5 -6.28 5.04 -11.99
C ARG A 5 -6.02 4.41 -13.35
N CYS A 6 -5.42 3.22 -13.37
CA CYS A 6 -5.13 2.45 -14.58
C CYS A 6 -5.16 0.95 -14.29
N CYS A 7 -5.22 0.12 -15.32
CA CYS A 7 -5.18 -1.33 -15.18
C CYS A 7 -3.89 -1.80 -14.49
N ARG A 8 -2.75 -1.11 -14.71
CA ARG A 8 -1.49 -1.39 -14.02
C ARG A 8 -1.55 -1.20 -12.50
N SER A 9 -2.39 -0.29 -12.02
CA SER A 9 -2.59 -0.02 -10.59
C SER A 9 -3.83 -0.71 -10.00
N CYS A 10 -4.52 -1.55 -10.78
CA CYS A 10 -5.76 -2.21 -10.38
C CYS A 10 -5.49 -3.54 -9.64
N ASN A 11 -6.20 -3.77 -8.53
CA ASN A 11 -6.13 -5.02 -7.76
C ASN A 11 -6.67 -6.23 -8.53
N GLN A 12 -7.54 -6.00 -9.52
CA GLN A 12 -8.12 -7.05 -10.35
C GLN A 12 -7.21 -7.48 -11.51
N CYS A 13 -6.10 -6.78 -11.74
CA CYS A 13 -5.14 -7.10 -12.79
C CYS A 13 -3.96 -7.87 -12.20
N ASP A 14 -3.69 -9.06 -12.74
CA ASP A 14 -2.55 -9.86 -12.29
C ASP A 14 -1.24 -9.20 -12.72
N SER A 15 -0.36 -8.94 -11.75
CA SER A 15 0.87 -8.20 -11.96
C SER A 15 2.06 -9.06 -12.37
N THR A 16 1.90 -10.39 -12.29
CA THR A 16 2.96 -11.37 -12.52
C THR A 16 3.47 -11.43 -13.97
N HIS A 17 2.71 -10.88 -14.93
CA HIS A 17 3.01 -10.99 -16.36
C HIS A 17 3.18 -9.64 -17.08
N PHE A 18 3.34 -8.53 -16.33
CA PHE A 18 3.37 -7.18 -16.91
C PHE A 18 4.47 -6.93 -17.95
N ASP A 19 5.46 -7.82 -18.11
CA ASP A 19 6.48 -7.70 -19.16
C ASP A 19 5.90 -7.92 -20.58
N LYS A 20 4.74 -8.59 -20.70
CA LYS A 20 4.07 -8.81 -22.00
C LYS A 20 2.59 -8.45 -21.97
N PHE A 21 1.86 -8.92 -20.95
CA PHE A 21 0.43 -8.66 -20.80
C PHE A 21 -0.02 -8.94 -19.38
N SER A 22 -1.04 -8.23 -18.90
CA SER A 22 -1.76 -8.60 -17.69
C SER A 22 -3.12 -9.21 -18.02
N TRP A 23 -3.69 -9.92 -17.05
CA TRP A 23 -5.04 -10.44 -17.12
C TRP A 23 -5.92 -9.71 -16.11
N CYS A 24 -7.05 -9.17 -16.57
CA CYS A 24 -8.07 -8.62 -15.68
C CYS A 24 -9.03 -9.73 -15.25
N LYS A 25 -8.97 -10.13 -13.98
CA LYS A 25 -9.78 -11.21 -13.39
C LYS A 25 -11.28 -10.92 -13.46
N LEU A 26 -11.67 -9.66 -13.27
CA LEU A 26 -13.08 -9.24 -13.28
C LEU A 26 -13.68 -9.22 -14.69
N ARG A 27 -12.97 -8.62 -15.66
CA ARG A 27 -13.46 -8.49 -17.04
C ARG A 27 -13.14 -9.70 -17.92
N LYS A 28 -12.28 -10.61 -17.45
CA LYS A 28 -11.80 -11.79 -18.18
C LYS A 28 -11.19 -11.44 -19.54
N ILE A 29 -10.31 -10.43 -19.55
CA ILE A 29 -9.61 -9.96 -20.76
C ILE A 29 -8.11 -9.85 -20.55
N LYS A 30 -7.38 -10.03 -21.66
CA LYS A 30 -5.95 -9.75 -21.78
C LYS A 30 -5.72 -8.25 -22.01
N ILE A 31 -4.73 -7.68 -21.33
CA ILE A 31 -4.36 -6.27 -21.41
C ILE A 31 -2.88 -6.19 -21.75
N HIS A 32 -2.53 -5.54 -22.86
CA HIS A 32 -1.14 -5.36 -23.24
C HIS A 32 -0.41 -4.40 -22.29
N SER A 33 0.86 -4.69 -22.01
CA SER A 33 1.71 -3.89 -21.10
C SER A 33 1.75 -2.41 -21.51
N GLU A 34 1.85 -2.14 -22.81
CA GLU A 34 1.88 -0.81 -23.42
C GLU A 34 0.68 0.06 -23.08
N ILE A 35 -0.53 -0.52 -23.02
CA ILE A 35 -1.77 0.22 -22.73
C ILE A 35 -2.15 0.20 -21.24
N SER A 36 -1.55 -0.71 -20.45
CA SER A 36 -1.95 -0.97 -19.07
C SER A 36 -1.87 0.25 -18.14
N SER A 37 -0.99 1.22 -18.45
CA SER A 37 -0.82 2.49 -17.73
C SER A 37 -1.76 3.61 -18.20
N LEU A 38 -2.44 3.41 -19.35
CA LEU A 38 -3.28 4.40 -20.01
C LEU A 38 -4.77 4.13 -19.83
N VAL A 39 -5.17 2.85 -19.76
CA VAL A 39 -6.59 2.46 -19.71
C VAL A 39 -7.03 2.05 -18.30
N SER A 40 -8.32 2.24 -18.01
CA SER A 40 -9.01 1.71 -16.84
C SER A 40 -10.45 1.38 -17.21
N CYS A 41 -11.07 0.43 -16.50
CA CYS A 41 -12.51 0.24 -16.54
C CYS A 41 -13.19 0.92 -15.35
N TYR A 42 -14.52 1.06 -15.40
CA TYR A 42 -15.33 1.60 -14.28
C TYR A 42 -15.19 0.80 -12.98
N HIS A 43 -14.74 -0.46 -13.06
CA HIS A 43 -14.54 -1.35 -11.92
C HIS A 43 -13.09 -1.32 -11.39
N TRP A 44 -12.38 -0.20 -11.55
CA TRP A 44 -11.03 -0.06 -11.03
C TRP A 44 -11.06 -0.15 -9.50
N ILE A 45 -10.26 -1.07 -8.96
CA ILE A 45 -10.10 -1.27 -7.51
C ILE A 45 -8.65 -0.98 -7.16
N LYS A 46 -8.42 -0.10 -6.19
CA LYS A 46 -7.07 0.24 -5.72
C LYS A 46 -6.39 -0.98 -5.12
N LYS A 47 -5.12 -1.22 -5.47
CA LYS A 47 -4.29 -2.24 -4.84
C LYS A 47 -4.02 -1.86 -3.39
N GLU A 48 -4.20 -2.80 -2.46
CA GLU A 48 -3.83 -2.58 -1.06
C GLU A 48 -2.32 -2.42 -0.94
N PRO A 49 -1.83 -1.48 -0.12
CA PRO A 49 -0.41 -1.34 0.13
C PRO A 49 0.10 -2.60 0.85
N ILE A 50 1.27 -3.09 0.44
CA ILE A 50 1.96 -4.15 1.18
C ILE A 50 2.52 -3.52 2.44
N LEU A 51 1.91 -3.79 3.58
CA LEU A 51 2.45 -3.37 4.87
C LEU A 51 3.68 -4.23 5.20
N PRO A 52 4.76 -3.64 5.74
CA PRO A 52 5.89 -4.42 6.23
C PRO A 52 5.39 -5.35 7.34
N LYS A 53 5.80 -6.62 7.28
CA LYS A 53 5.58 -7.56 8.37
C LYS A 53 6.47 -7.12 9.54
N ILE A 54 5.87 -6.53 10.58
CA ILE A 54 6.58 -6.23 11.82
C ILE A 54 6.99 -7.57 12.43
N SER A 55 8.29 -7.79 12.62
CA SER A 55 8.77 -8.97 13.34
C SER A 55 8.24 -8.93 14.76
N GLU A 56 7.73 -10.05 15.28
CA GLU A 56 7.26 -10.19 16.66
C GLU A 56 8.29 -9.73 17.70
N LYS A 57 9.58 -9.71 17.34
CA LYS A 57 10.69 -9.18 18.15
C LYS A 57 10.55 -7.69 18.49
N PHE A 58 9.76 -6.92 17.75
CA PHE A 58 9.53 -5.48 17.99
C PHE A 58 8.30 -5.20 18.88
N VAL A 59 7.47 -6.20 19.19
CA VAL A 59 6.19 -5.99 19.91
C VAL A 59 6.41 -5.61 21.38
N HIS A 60 7.60 -5.83 21.95
CA HIS A 60 7.91 -5.51 23.35
C HIS A 60 8.73 -4.24 23.55
N GLN A 61 9.09 -3.51 22.50
CA GLN A 61 9.71 -2.19 22.66
C GLN A 61 8.61 -1.14 22.79
N GLN A 62 7.92 -1.12 23.95
CA GLN A 62 7.16 0.06 24.33
C GLN A 62 8.16 1.22 24.38
N LEU A 63 7.97 2.21 23.50
CA LEU A 63 8.70 3.46 23.56
C LEU A 63 8.27 4.14 24.85
N ASP A 64 9.08 4.00 25.90
CA ASP A 64 8.96 4.70 27.16
C ASP A 64 9.24 6.18 26.88
N PHE A 65 8.23 6.89 26.38
CA PHE A 65 8.25 8.34 26.24
C PHE A 65 8.36 8.92 27.64
N ARG A 66 9.60 9.05 28.11
CA ARG A 66 10.01 9.61 29.40
C ARG A 66 8.97 10.62 29.89
N LYS A 67 8.21 10.22 30.91
CA LYS A 67 7.53 11.15 31.80
C LYS A 67 8.61 12.03 32.45
N VAL A 68 8.85 13.21 31.90
CA VAL A 68 9.49 14.30 32.64
C VAL A 68 8.66 15.55 32.39
N LEU A 69 7.67 15.78 33.25
CA LEU A 69 7.19 17.13 33.50
C LEU A 69 7.03 17.32 35.01
N VAL A 70 8.08 17.96 35.55
CA VAL A 70 8.14 18.86 36.71
C VAL A 70 7.87 18.27 38.10
N SER A 71 8.97 18.03 38.82
CA SER A 71 8.96 18.04 40.29
C SER A 71 8.68 19.48 40.76
N LYS A 72 7.66 19.65 41.62
CA LYS A 72 7.43 20.90 42.35
C LYS A 72 8.66 21.24 43.19
N GLU A 73 9.32 22.34 42.90
CA GLU A 73 10.20 23.01 43.84
C GLU A 73 9.31 23.67 44.91
N ASN A 74 9.15 23.01 46.06
CA ASN A 74 8.82 23.68 47.30
C ASN A 74 10.14 24.14 47.91
N VAL A 75 10.47 25.41 47.74
CA VAL A 75 11.49 26.09 48.54
C VAL A 75 10.77 27.05 49.48
N ASN A 76 10.79 26.63 50.76
CA ASN A 76 10.60 27.37 52.02
C ASN A 76 9.38 28.28 52.18
#